data_AF-A0A1V4D2X2-F1
#
_entry.id   AF-A0A1V4D2X2-F1
#
_cell.length_a   1.000
_cell.length_b   1.000
_cell.length_c   1.000
_cell.angle_alpha   90.00
_cell.angle_beta   90.00
_cell.angle_gamma   90.00
#
_symmetry.space_group_name_H-M   'P 1'
#
loop_
_entity.id
_entity.type
_entity.pdbx_description
1 polymer ?
#
loop_
_entity_poly.entity_id
_entity_poly.type
_entity_poly.pdbx_seq_one_letter_code
_entity_poly.pdbx_strand_id
1 'polypeptide(L)'
;MPRLYGFDDMAHERVRESEAAPLRQAASRRYQKQTLEAITEWMNAEGYRTTRGGLWRPSVLANVLDHPATAGLVEDADGNLVDSGGPRIIPPKVFKAIRALRPKNDPTHRRAEQREYLMPGELADCGLCGGVVGSSPANSGSRGYRCLPNRPQHPGGCGKVRINADLFETYVAEHVLAELAKPEVSALIGQARDEILAEASELRAQVKADKARQNELGESYARSPELSLSAFRAADKQLTHQIRKNAVQARFLEQVQHVPVGDVPDLVRWWKHAPLASKQGVLTLTLERITVYPAAARGSRTVDGDRVALTWRKWNPSQRDTAVTAG
;
A
#
# COMPACT_ATOMS: atom_id res chain seq x y z
N MET A 1 8.50 21.38 4.25
CA MET A 1 7.29 21.08 3.45
C MET A 1 6.97 22.30 2.59
N PRO A 2 6.41 22.18 1.38
CA PRO A 2 5.98 23.35 0.62
C PRO A 2 4.79 24.02 1.31
N ARG A 3 4.68 25.35 1.18
CA ARG A 3 3.54 26.13 1.67
C ARG A 3 2.22 25.70 1.02
N LEU A 4 1.12 25.97 1.72
CA LEU A 4 -0.23 25.79 1.19
C LEU A 4 -0.47 26.80 0.07
N TYR A 5 -1.07 26.34 -1.03
CA TYR A 5 -1.44 27.21 -2.14
C TYR A 5 -2.44 28.27 -1.68
N GLY A 6 -2.18 29.54 -2.02
CA GLY A 6 -2.96 30.69 -1.54
C GLY A 6 -2.36 31.43 -0.34
N PHE A 7 -1.30 30.91 0.28
CA PHE A 7 -0.60 31.56 1.40
C PHE A 7 0.88 31.77 1.09
N ASP A 8 1.48 32.84 1.61
CA ASP A 8 2.91 33.13 1.46
C ASP A 8 3.78 32.41 2.51
N ASP A 9 3.18 32.00 3.63
CA ASP A 9 3.85 31.35 4.75
C ASP A 9 3.19 30.01 5.15
N MET A 10 3.90 29.26 5.99
CA MET A 10 3.45 27.95 6.51
C MET A 10 2.47 28.08 7.68
N ALA A 11 2.41 29.24 8.33
CA ALA A 11 1.49 29.53 9.44
C ALA A 11 0.08 29.87 8.93
N HIS A 12 -0.05 30.13 7.62
CA HIS A 12 -1.27 30.55 6.94
C HIS A 12 -1.75 31.94 7.39
N GLU A 13 -0.84 32.82 7.78
CA GLU A 13 -1.17 34.17 8.28
C GLU A 13 -1.27 35.20 7.16
N ARG A 14 -0.51 35.03 6.07
CA ARG A 14 -0.49 35.97 4.94
C ARG A 14 -0.99 35.33 3.67
N VAL A 15 -2.03 35.94 3.10
CA VAL A 15 -2.66 35.49 1.86
C VAL A 15 -1.87 35.99 0.66
N ARG A 16 -1.56 35.08 -0.26
CA ARG A 16 -0.96 35.38 -1.55
C ARG A 16 -2.06 35.56 -2.59
N GLU A 17 -2.43 36.80 -2.91
CA GLU A 17 -3.65 37.02 -3.72
C GLU A 17 -3.60 36.45 -5.14
N SER A 18 -2.42 36.40 -5.76
CA SER A 18 -2.24 35.77 -7.08
C SER A 18 -2.59 34.27 -7.10
N GLU A 19 -2.58 33.60 -5.95
CA GLU A 19 -3.00 32.21 -5.79
C GLU A 19 -4.37 32.07 -5.13
N ALA A 20 -4.72 32.98 -4.23
CA ALA A 20 -6.01 32.95 -3.55
C ALA A 20 -7.18 33.27 -4.50
N ALA A 21 -7.00 34.20 -5.45
CA ALA A 21 -8.00 34.50 -6.47
C ALA A 21 -8.42 33.27 -7.32
N PRO A 22 -7.51 32.51 -7.96
CA PRO A 22 -7.89 31.29 -8.67
C PRO A 22 -8.42 30.20 -7.72
N LEU A 23 -7.95 30.14 -6.47
CA LEU A 23 -8.46 29.17 -5.49
C LEU A 23 -9.93 29.46 -5.12
N ARG A 24 -10.32 30.74 -4.99
CA ARG A 24 -11.73 31.14 -4.80
C ARG A 24 -12.61 30.70 -5.96
N GLN A 25 -12.13 30.87 -7.19
CA GLN A 25 -12.87 30.44 -8.39
C GLN A 25 -13.00 28.92 -8.44
N ALA A 26 -11.92 28.18 -8.15
CA ALA A 26 -11.95 26.72 -8.07
C ALA A 26 -12.95 26.24 -6.99
N ALA A 27 -12.97 26.89 -5.83
CA ALA A 27 -13.93 26.61 -4.77
C ALA A 27 -15.38 26.88 -5.22
N SER A 28 -15.64 28.01 -5.88
CA SER A 28 -16.96 28.34 -6.42
C SER A 28 -17.43 27.31 -7.45
N ARG A 29 -16.57 26.93 -8.40
CA ARG A 29 -16.85 25.87 -9.39
C ARG A 29 -17.15 24.54 -8.71
N ARG A 30 -16.37 24.18 -7.69
CA ARG A 30 -16.60 22.94 -6.93
C ARG A 30 -17.90 22.97 -6.13
N TYR A 31 -18.24 24.11 -5.54
CA TYR A 31 -19.51 24.34 -4.84
C TYR A 31 -20.71 24.15 -5.77
N GLN A 32 -20.57 24.53 -7.05
CA GLN A 32 -21.53 24.24 -8.13
C GLN A 32 -21.47 22.80 -8.65
N LYS A 33 -20.77 21.89 -7.94
CA LYS A 33 -20.61 20.47 -8.26
C LYS A 33 -19.87 20.16 -9.57
N GLN A 34 -19.09 21.10 -10.12
CA GLN A 34 -18.18 20.78 -11.22
C GLN A 34 -17.16 19.70 -10.79
N THR A 35 -16.79 18.80 -11.71
CA THR A 35 -15.81 17.73 -11.43
C THR A 35 -14.43 18.32 -11.20
N LEU A 36 -13.61 17.66 -10.37
CA LEU A 36 -12.24 18.12 -10.10
C LEU A 36 -11.40 18.09 -11.38
N GLU A 37 -11.63 17.13 -12.26
CA GLU A 37 -11.01 17.01 -13.58
C GLU A 37 -11.23 18.29 -14.39
N ALA A 38 -12.49 18.71 -14.59
CA ALA A 38 -12.82 19.89 -15.37
C ALA A 38 -12.30 21.19 -14.72
N ILE A 39 -12.28 21.28 -13.39
CA ILE A 39 -11.69 22.44 -12.71
C ILE A 39 -10.18 22.48 -12.93
N THR A 40 -9.48 21.34 -12.82
CA THR A 40 -8.03 21.32 -13.05
C THR A 40 -7.64 21.57 -14.50
N GLU A 41 -8.45 21.11 -15.46
CA GLU A 41 -8.29 21.43 -16.87
C GLU A 41 -8.38 22.94 -17.11
N TRP A 42 -9.43 23.59 -16.58
CA TRP A 42 -9.57 25.05 -16.61
C TRP A 42 -8.38 25.75 -15.95
N MET A 43 -7.98 25.34 -14.74
CA MET A 43 -6.86 25.97 -14.05
C MET A 43 -5.56 25.89 -14.84
N ASN A 44 -5.31 24.76 -15.51
CA ASN A 44 -4.12 24.55 -16.31
C ASN A 44 -4.14 25.39 -17.60
N ALA A 45 -5.30 25.49 -18.24
CA ALA A 45 -5.53 26.30 -19.44
C ALA A 45 -5.32 27.80 -19.18
N GLU A 46 -5.78 28.31 -18.03
CA GLU A 46 -5.54 29.69 -17.56
C GLU A 46 -4.08 29.96 -17.11
N GLY A 47 -3.21 28.96 -17.18
CA GLY A 47 -1.80 29.12 -16.81
C GLY A 47 -1.52 29.03 -15.31
N TYR A 48 -2.51 28.77 -14.46
CA TYR A 48 -2.27 28.58 -13.02
C TYR A 48 -1.41 27.33 -12.79
N ARG A 49 -0.47 27.42 -11.85
CA ARG A 49 0.45 26.33 -11.47
C ARG A 49 0.44 26.14 -9.96
N THR A 50 0.77 24.93 -9.52
CA THR A 50 0.92 24.59 -8.10
C THR A 50 2.11 25.35 -7.48
N THR A 51 2.26 25.32 -6.14
CA THR A 51 3.35 26.00 -5.43
C THR A 51 4.77 25.57 -5.86
N ARG A 52 4.90 24.42 -6.53
CA ARG A 52 6.16 23.92 -7.12
C ARG A 52 6.28 24.14 -8.63
N GLY A 53 5.36 24.90 -9.24
CA GLY A 53 5.35 25.21 -10.67
C GLY A 53 4.75 24.12 -11.57
N GLY A 54 4.31 22.98 -11.02
CA GLY A 54 3.68 21.89 -11.79
C GLY A 54 2.21 22.15 -12.16
N LEU A 55 1.71 21.41 -13.14
CA LEU A 55 0.28 21.38 -13.51
C LEU A 55 -0.61 20.87 -12.37
N TRP A 56 -1.85 21.37 -12.33
CA TRP A 56 -2.89 20.89 -11.44
C TRP A 56 -3.35 19.48 -11.82
N ARG A 57 -3.53 18.64 -10.81
CA ARG A 57 -4.13 17.30 -10.91
C ARG A 57 -5.32 17.22 -9.94
N PRO A 58 -6.38 16.45 -10.25
CA PRO A 58 -7.58 16.39 -9.42
C PRO A 58 -7.32 16.12 -7.94
N SER A 59 -6.40 15.20 -7.63
CA SER A 59 -6.04 14.86 -6.25
C SER A 59 -5.33 15.99 -5.50
N VAL A 60 -4.53 16.81 -6.20
CA VAL A 60 -3.83 17.95 -5.60
C VAL A 60 -4.83 19.06 -5.29
N LEU A 61 -5.72 19.36 -6.24
CA LEU A 61 -6.78 20.35 -6.04
C LEU A 61 -7.73 19.93 -4.90
N ALA A 62 -8.11 18.66 -4.85
CA ALA A 62 -8.90 18.12 -3.76
C ALA A 62 -8.26 18.45 -2.41
N ASN A 63 -6.99 18.10 -2.22
CA ASN A 63 -6.29 18.33 -0.96
C ASN A 63 -6.24 19.83 -0.55
N VAL A 64 -6.05 20.74 -1.52
CA VAL A 64 -6.01 22.18 -1.22
C VAL A 64 -7.39 22.70 -0.83
N LEU A 65 -8.45 22.39 -1.59
CA LEU A 65 -9.83 22.79 -1.26
C LEU A 65 -10.33 22.19 0.06
N ASP A 66 -9.67 21.13 0.51
CA ASP A 66 -10.02 20.35 1.68
C ASP A 66 -9.27 20.75 2.96
N HIS A 67 -8.27 21.63 2.82
CA HIS A 67 -7.44 22.07 3.93
C HIS A 67 -8.14 23.16 4.77
N PRO A 68 -8.37 22.94 6.08
CA PRO A 68 -9.13 23.86 6.95
C PRO A 68 -8.64 25.31 6.93
N ALA A 69 -7.32 25.52 6.87
CA ALA A 69 -6.73 26.85 6.85
C ALA A 69 -7.20 27.73 5.68
N THR A 70 -7.60 27.14 4.54
CA THR A 70 -8.16 27.92 3.41
C THR A 70 -9.44 28.66 3.78
N ALA A 71 -10.14 28.20 4.82
CA ALA A 71 -11.34 28.79 5.34
C ALA A 71 -11.18 29.49 6.70
N GLY A 72 -9.94 29.71 7.15
CA GLY A 72 -9.66 30.25 8.49
C GLY A 72 -10.15 29.32 9.61
N LEU A 73 -10.02 28.01 9.39
CA LEU A 73 -10.42 26.98 10.35
C LEU A 73 -9.23 26.11 10.72
N VAL A 74 -9.32 25.47 11.89
CA VAL A 74 -8.39 24.44 12.35
C VAL A 74 -9.20 23.25 12.92
N GLU A 75 -8.61 22.07 12.91
CA GLU A 75 -9.19 20.90 13.57
C GLU A 75 -8.68 20.85 15.03
N ASP A 76 -9.59 20.75 15.99
CA ASP A 76 -9.25 20.54 17.39
C ASP A 76 -8.80 19.08 17.66
N ALA A 77 -8.50 18.75 18.91
CA ALA A 77 -8.07 17.41 19.31
C ALA A 77 -9.11 16.32 19.00
N ASP A 78 -10.39 16.69 18.95
CA ASP A 78 -11.51 15.81 18.66
C ASP A 78 -11.86 15.80 17.15
N GLY A 79 -11.13 16.56 16.33
CA GLY A 79 -11.33 16.66 14.89
C GLY A 79 -12.47 17.60 14.47
N ASN A 80 -13.01 18.41 15.38
CA ASN A 80 -14.01 19.41 15.06
C ASN A 80 -13.37 20.63 14.41
N LEU A 81 -14.07 21.19 13.42
CA LEU A 81 -13.64 22.42 12.76
C LEU A 81 -14.01 23.63 13.61
N VAL A 82 -12.99 24.25 14.21
CA VAL A 82 -13.09 25.48 14.99
C VAL A 82 -12.47 26.66 14.25
N ASP A 83 -12.87 27.88 14.62
CA ASP A 83 -12.31 29.10 14.06
C ASP A 83 -10.84 29.25 14.47
N SER A 84 -9.95 29.49 13.51
CA SER A 84 -8.53 29.72 13.82
C SER A 84 -8.20 31.20 14.00
N GLY A 85 -9.13 32.11 13.71
CA GLY A 85 -8.85 33.55 13.62
C GLY A 85 -8.00 33.95 12.41
N GLY A 86 -7.62 33.00 11.56
CA GLY A 86 -6.79 33.22 10.39
C GLY A 86 -7.55 33.76 9.17
N PRO A 87 -6.82 34.19 8.12
CA PRO A 87 -7.42 34.65 6.88
C PRO A 87 -8.30 33.62 6.20
N ARG A 88 -9.33 34.09 5.48
CA ARG A 88 -10.31 33.25 4.79
C ARG A 88 -10.21 33.45 3.29
N ILE A 89 -9.58 32.50 2.60
CA ILE A 89 -9.58 32.48 1.14
C ILE A 89 -10.96 32.01 0.66
N ILE A 90 -11.47 30.93 1.25
CA ILE A 90 -12.77 30.33 0.96
C ILE A 90 -13.72 30.61 2.14
N PRO A 91 -14.98 31.05 1.90
CA PRO A 91 -15.94 31.19 2.99
C PRO A 91 -16.18 29.86 3.73
N PRO A 92 -16.25 29.82 5.08
CA PRO A 92 -16.45 28.58 5.84
C PRO A 92 -17.68 27.77 5.40
N LYS A 93 -18.76 28.45 5.00
CA LYS A 93 -19.98 27.82 4.47
C LYS A 93 -19.69 27.05 3.16
N VAL A 94 -18.94 27.67 2.25
CA VAL A 94 -18.55 27.06 0.96
C VAL A 94 -17.59 25.90 1.21
N PHE A 95 -16.61 26.08 2.09
CA PHE A 95 -15.68 25.02 2.49
C PHE A 95 -16.40 23.79 3.06
N LYS A 96 -17.30 23.98 4.03
CA LYS A 96 -18.09 22.89 4.63
C LYS A 96 -18.94 22.17 3.58
N ALA A 97 -19.53 22.90 2.63
CA ALA A 97 -20.30 22.31 1.54
C ALA A 97 -19.42 21.50 0.57
N ILE A 98 -18.24 22.01 0.18
CA ILE A 98 -17.28 21.27 -0.64
C ILE A 98 -16.81 20.00 0.08
N ARG A 99 -16.53 20.09 1.39
CA ARG A 99 -16.14 18.97 2.25
C ARG A 99 -17.24 17.92 2.36
N ALA A 100 -18.52 18.32 2.34
CA ALA A 100 -19.65 17.39 2.31
C ALA A 100 -19.76 16.61 0.99
N LEU A 101 -19.25 17.14 -0.12
CA LEU A 101 -19.20 16.44 -1.42
C LEU A 101 -18.13 15.33 -1.49
N ARG A 102 -17.39 15.07 -0.41
CA ARG A 102 -16.41 13.98 -0.40
C ARG A 102 -17.14 12.64 -0.55
N PRO A 103 -16.64 11.70 -1.37
CA PRO A 103 -17.24 10.37 -1.51
C PRO A 103 -17.44 9.63 -0.19
N LYS A 104 -16.53 9.82 0.78
CA LYS A 104 -16.65 9.20 2.12
C LYS A 104 -17.80 9.74 2.98
N ASN A 105 -18.34 10.92 2.63
CA ASN A 105 -19.41 11.60 3.35
C ASN A 105 -20.78 11.41 2.67
N ASP A 106 -20.81 10.81 1.47
CA ASP A 106 -22.04 10.51 0.77
C ASP A 106 -22.62 9.18 1.32
N PRO A 107 -23.79 9.21 1.98
CA PRO A 107 -24.42 8.01 2.55
C PRO A 107 -24.89 7.02 1.48
N THR A 108 -25.09 7.47 0.24
CA THR A 108 -25.42 6.62 -0.91
C THR A 108 -24.18 6.06 -1.59
N HIS A 109 -23.01 6.66 -1.35
CA HIS A 109 -21.73 6.13 -1.79
C HIS A 109 -21.38 4.91 -0.94
N ARG A 110 -21.97 3.77 -1.33
CA ARG A 110 -21.51 2.46 -0.86
C ARG A 110 -20.07 2.33 -1.31
N ARG A 111 -19.14 2.37 -0.35
CA ARG A 111 -17.80 1.84 -0.57
C ARG A 111 -18.01 0.45 -1.15
N ALA A 112 -17.54 0.21 -2.38
CA ALA A 112 -17.61 -1.12 -2.94
C ALA A 112 -17.09 -2.10 -1.90
N GLU A 113 -17.81 -3.19 -1.64
CA GLU A 113 -17.41 -4.19 -0.66
C GLU A 113 -15.93 -4.49 -0.84
N GLN A 114 -15.21 -4.52 0.28
CA GLN A 114 -13.78 -4.75 0.26
C GLN A 114 -13.59 -6.16 -0.28
N ARG A 115 -13.19 -6.25 -1.55
CA ARG A 115 -12.96 -7.53 -2.20
C ARG A 115 -11.80 -8.19 -1.48
N GLU A 116 -12.05 -9.36 -0.92
CA GLU A 116 -11.01 -10.18 -0.32
C GLU A 116 -10.04 -10.65 -1.42
N TYR A 117 -8.79 -10.92 -1.07
CA TYR A 117 -7.73 -11.39 -1.96
C TYR A 117 -6.89 -12.40 -1.18
N LEU A 118 -6.80 -13.63 -1.69
CA LEU A 118 -6.10 -14.70 -1.00
C LEU A 118 -4.59 -14.48 -1.05
N MET A 119 -4.04 -14.00 -2.17
CA MET A 119 -2.60 -13.80 -2.28
C MET A 119 -2.14 -12.55 -1.51
N PRO A 120 -1.22 -12.70 -0.54
CA PRO A 120 -0.54 -11.59 0.07
C PRO A 120 0.30 -10.84 -0.98
N GLY A 121 0.37 -9.51 -0.87
CA GLY A 121 1.07 -8.67 -1.84
C GLY A 121 2.58 -8.93 -1.94
N GLU A 122 3.20 -9.53 -0.91
CA GLU A 122 4.63 -9.87 -0.92
C GLU A 122 4.94 -11.23 -1.56
N LEU A 123 3.94 -12.12 -1.74
CA LEU A 123 4.18 -13.51 -2.16
C LEU A 123 4.27 -13.69 -3.68
N ALA A 124 3.69 -12.76 -4.46
CA ALA A 124 3.57 -12.91 -5.91
C ALA A 124 4.43 -11.92 -6.72
N ASP A 125 5.21 -12.43 -7.67
CA ASP A 125 6.07 -11.65 -8.56
C ASP A 125 5.81 -11.91 -10.05
N CYS A 126 6.27 -10.98 -10.88
CA CYS A 126 6.05 -10.99 -12.31
C CYS A 126 7.18 -11.74 -13.02
N GLY A 127 6.86 -12.84 -13.71
CA GLY A 127 7.83 -13.62 -14.47
C GLY A 127 8.47 -12.90 -15.67
N LEU A 128 7.98 -11.71 -16.05
CA LEU A 128 8.61 -10.88 -17.09
C LEU A 128 9.63 -9.87 -16.56
N CYS A 129 9.43 -9.34 -15.36
CA CYS A 129 10.20 -8.18 -14.89
C CYS A 129 10.55 -8.20 -13.40
N GLY A 130 10.23 -9.27 -12.67
CA GLY A 130 10.44 -9.41 -11.22
C GLY A 130 9.61 -8.47 -10.34
N GLY A 131 8.81 -7.58 -10.94
CA GLY A 131 7.99 -6.62 -10.20
C GLY A 131 6.84 -7.29 -9.45
N VAL A 132 6.41 -6.67 -8.34
CA VAL A 132 5.33 -7.16 -7.49
C VAL A 132 4.01 -7.30 -8.27
N VAL A 133 3.33 -8.43 -8.07
CA VAL A 133 1.98 -8.70 -8.58
C VAL A 133 0.97 -8.39 -7.47
N GLY A 134 0.17 -7.34 -7.68
CA GLY A 134 -0.81 -6.87 -6.69
C GLY A 134 -2.24 -6.92 -7.20
N SER A 135 -3.19 -6.76 -6.28
CA SER A 135 -4.62 -6.69 -6.59
C SER A 135 -4.93 -5.56 -7.59
N SER A 136 -5.66 -5.89 -8.63
CA SER A 136 -6.02 -4.99 -9.72
C SER A 136 -7.41 -5.39 -10.24
N PRO A 137 -8.49 -4.98 -9.56
CA PRO A 137 -9.86 -5.28 -10.02
C PRO A 137 -10.11 -4.66 -11.41
N ALA A 138 -10.91 -5.35 -12.23
CA ALA A 138 -11.37 -4.80 -13.51
C ALA A 138 -12.52 -3.82 -13.28
N ASN A 139 -12.78 -2.95 -14.27
CA ASN A 139 -13.92 -2.03 -14.24
C ASN A 139 -15.27 -2.78 -14.21
N SER A 140 -15.33 -3.99 -14.74
CA SER A 140 -16.49 -4.89 -14.64
C SER A 140 -16.73 -5.44 -13.24
N GLY A 141 -15.85 -5.13 -12.28
CA GLY A 141 -15.93 -5.59 -10.89
C GLY A 141 -15.21 -6.92 -10.63
N SER A 142 -14.74 -7.62 -11.67
CA SER A 142 -14.04 -8.90 -11.51
C SER A 142 -12.68 -8.73 -10.83
N ARG A 143 -12.38 -9.67 -9.94
CA ARG A 143 -11.11 -9.71 -9.19
C ARG A 143 -9.98 -10.14 -10.12
N GLY A 144 -8.82 -9.52 -9.94
CA GLY A 144 -7.65 -9.84 -10.75
C GLY A 144 -6.38 -9.39 -10.08
N TYR A 145 -5.28 -10.00 -10.48
CA TYR A 145 -3.94 -9.61 -10.09
C TYR A 145 -3.20 -9.07 -11.30
N ARG A 146 -2.34 -8.08 -11.08
CA ARG A 146 -1.53 -7.49 -12.14
C ARG A 146 -0.15 -7.16 -11.60
N CYS A 147 0.88 -7.37 -12.42
CA CYS A 147 2.16 -6.74 -12.21
C CYS A 147 1.93 -5.22 -12.09
N LEU A 148 2.23 -4.65 -10.92
CA LEU A 148 1.89 -3.26 -10.63
C LEU A 148 2.65 -2.34 -11.59
N PRO A 149 1.97 -1.48 -12.38
CA PRO A 149 2.67 -0.62 -13.32
C PRO A 149 3.67 0.28 -12.62
N ASN A 150 4.79 0.56 -13.30
CA ASN A 150 5.83 1.44 -12.79
C ASN A 150 5.26 2.79 -12.36
N ARG A 151 5.26 3.02 -11.04
CA ARG A 151 4.76 4.24 -10.39
C ARG A 151 5.74 4.62 -9.27
N PRO A 152 5.79 5.89 -8.83
CA PRO A 152 6.65 6.29 -7.72
C PRO A 152 6.45 5.45 -6.44
N GLN A 153 5.23 4.96 -6.21
CA GLN A 153 4.89 4.09 -5.07
C GLN A 153 5.28 2.62 -5.27
N HIS A 154 5.36 2.17 -6.53
CA HIS A 154 5.65 0.79 -6.94
C HIS A 154 6.59 0.81 -8.15
N PRO A 155 7.89 1.13 -7.95
CA PRO A 155 8.83 1.20 -9.04
C PRO A 155 9.10 -0.20 -9.64
N GLY A 156 9.37 -0.26 -10.94
CA GLY A 156 9.95 -1.44 -11.59
C GLY A 156 8.97 -2.47 -12.18
N GLY A 157 7.66 -2.34 -11.97
CA GLY A 157 6.70 -3.27 -12.58
C GLY A 157 6.24 -2.87 -14.00
N CYS A 158 6.02 -3.88 -14.86
CA CYS A 158 5.75 -3.65 -16.29
C CYS A 158 4.26 -3.38 -16.63
N GLY A 159 3.30 -3.74 -15.76
CA GLY A 159 1.87 -3.63 -16.07
C GLY A 159 1.34 -4.62 -17.12
N LYS A 160 2.19 -5.47 -17.70
CA LYS A 160 1.84 -6.33 -18.84
C LYS A 160 1.25 -7.68 -18.41
N VAL A 161 1.67 -8.21 -17.27
CA VAL A 161 1.15 -9.49 -16.75
C VAL A 161 -0.09 -9.23 -15.91
N ARG A 162 -1.19 -9.91 -16.25
CA ARG A 162 -2.47 -9.89 -15.52
C ARG A 162 -3.06 -11.28 -15.49
N ILE A 163 -3.60 -11.70 -14.34
CA ILE A 163 -4.29 -12.98 -14.16
C ILE A 163 -5.61 -12.77 -13.42
N ASN A 164 -6.65 -13.57 -13.73
CA ASN A 164 -7.91 -13.55 -12.98
C ASN A 164 -7.68 -14.12 -11.58
N ALA A 165 -8.26 -13.47 -10.56
CA ALA A 165 -8.00 -13.86 -9.18
C ALA A 165 -8.57 -15.23 -8.85
N ASP A 166 -9.82 -15.51 -9.20
CA ASP A 166 -10.48 -16.75 -8.79
C ASP A 166 -9.76 -17.98 -9.38
N LEU A 167 -9.41 -17.94 -10.66
CA LEU A 167 -8.63 -19.02 -11.31
C LEU A 167 -7.24 -19.18 -10.71
N PHE A 168 -6.55 -18.07 -10.42
CA PHE A 168 -5.21 -18.10 -9.83
C PHE A 168 -5.23 -18.63 -8.39
N GLU A 169 -6.17 -18.15 -7.59
CA GLU A 169 -6.32 -18.51 -6.19
C GLU A 169 -6.73 -19.98 -6.03
N THR A 170 -7.63 -20.48 -6.88
CA THR A 170 -7.97 -21.91 -6.93
C THR A 170 -6.75 -22.77 -7.28
N TYR A 171 -6.00 -22.41 -8.33
CA TYR A 171 -4.80 -23.16 -8.71
C TYR A 171 -3.78 -23.25 -7.57
N VAL A 172 -3.48 -22.12 -6.91
CA VAL A 172 -2.53 -22.11 -5.79
C VAL A 172 -3.08 -22.91 -4.61
N ALA A 173 -4.37 -22.76 -4.29
CA ALA A 173 -5.01 -23.49 -3.20
C ALA A 173 -4.92 -25.01 -3.41
N GLU A 174 -5.26 -25.50 -4.60
CA GLU A 174 -5.22 -26.94 -4.90
C GLU A 174 -3.81 -27.53 -4.69
N HIS A 175 -2.77 -26.85 -5.16
CA HIS A 175 -1.39 -27.30 -4.99
C HIS A 175 -0.97 -27.28 -3.51
N VAL A 176 -1.30 -26.22 -2.78
CA VAL A 176 -0.96 -26.10 -1.36
C VAL A 176 -1.69 -27.15 -0.52
N LEU A 177 -2.96 -27.42 -0.80
CA LEU A 177 -3.71 -28.48 -0.13
C LEU A 177 -3.15 -29.86 -0.44
N ALA A 178 -2.74 -30.12 -1.68
CA ALA A 178 -2.11 -31.38 -2.06
C ALA A 178 -0.76 -31.57 -1.34
N GLU A 179 0.02 -30.51 -1.16
CA GLU A 179 1.29 -30.56 -0.44
C GLU A 179 1.08 -30.82 1.05
N LEU A 180 0.14 -30.12 1.68
CA LEU A 180 -0.19 -30.29 3.10
C LEU A 180 -0.82 -31.65 3.44
N ALA A 181 -1.44 -32.32 2.46
CA ALA A 181 -1.99 -33.66 2.63
C ALA A 181 -0.90 -34.74 2.78
N LYS A 182 0.36 -34.43 2.47
CA LYS A 182 1.49 -35.34 2.65
C LYS A 182 1.80 -35.51 4.15
N PRO A 183 1.83 -36.73 4.70
CA PRO A 183 2.07 -36.96 6.13
C PRO A 183 3.38 -36.32 6.65
N GLU A 184 4.44 -36.40 5.86
CA GLU A 184 5.75 -35.82 6.18
C GLU A 184 5.74 -34.28 6.26
N VAL A 185 4.85 -33.64 5.50
CA VAL A 185 4.66 -32.18 5.52
C VAL A 185 3.79 -31.80 6.72
N SER A 186 2.67 -32.48 6.90
CA SER A 186 1.73 -32.22 8.02
C SER A 186 2.42 -32.29 9.38
N ALA A 187 3.31 -33.27 9.59
CA ALA A 187 4.07 -33.44 10.82
C ALA A 187 5.01 -32.27 11.16
N LEU A 188 5.41 -31.46 10.16
CA LEU A 188 6.37 -30.37 10.31
C LEU A 188 5.71 -28.98 10.45
N ILE A 189 4.39 -28.86 10.27
CA ILE A 189 3.67 -27.57 10.26
C ILE A 189 3.92 -26.78 11.54
N GLY A 190 3.83 -27.43 12.70
CA GLY A 190 4.00 -26.78 14.01
C GLY A 190 5.41 -26.18 14.16
N GLN A 191 6.44 -26.97 13.87
CA GLN A 191 7.83 -26.50 13.93
C GLN A 191 8.09 -25.37 12.93
N ALA A 192 7.68 -25.54 11.67
CA ALA A 192 7.88 -24.53 10.63
C ALA A 192 7.17 -23.20 10.97
N ARG A 193 5.98 -23.28 11.58
CA ARG A 193 5.26 -22.11 12.06
C ARG A 193 6.04 -21.38 13.14
N ASP A 194 6.57 -22.09 14.13
CA ASP A 194 7.29 -21.49 15.24
C ASP A 194 8.62 -20.87 14.80
N GLU A 195 9.33 -21.51 13.86
CA GLU A 195 10.56 -20.95 13.23
C GLU A 195 10.26 -19.62 12.52
N ILE A 196 9.20 -19.55 11.73
CA ILE A 196 8.81 -18.31 11.02
C ILE A 196 8.36 -17.22 12.00
N LEU A 197 7.67 -17.58 13.09
CA LEU A 197 7.30 -16.60 14.12
C LEU A 197 8.52 -16.06 14.88
N ALA A 198 9.54 -16.89 15.10
CA ALA A 198 10.80 -16.44 15.68
C ALA A 198 11.51 -15.43 14.74
N GLU A 199 11.60 -15.72 13.44
CA GLU A 199 12.14 -14.80 12.44
C GLU A 199 11.37 -13.46 12.41
N ALA A 200 10.03 -13.52 12.46
CA ALA A 200 9.19 -12.33 12.49
C ALA A 200 9.46 -11.48 13.75
N SER A 201 9.65 -12.13 14.91
CA SER A 201 9.99 -11.48 16.17
C SER A 201 11.35 -10.77 16.11
N GLU A 202 12.36 -11.41 15.52
CA GLU A 202 13.69 -10.80 15.30
C GLU A 202 13.59 -9.56 14.40
N LEU A 203 12.84 -9.64 13.30
CA LEU A 203 12.62 -8.48 12.42
C LEU A 203 11.91 -7.34 13.16
N ARG A 204 10.94 -7.64 14.04
CA ARG A 204 10.30 -6.63 14.91
C ARG A 204 11.27 -6.00 15.90
N ALA A 205 12.16 -6.79 16.50
CA ALA A 205 13.21 -6.29 17.37
C ALA A 205 14.16 -5.35 16.61
N GLN A 206 14.56 -5.72 15.39
CA GLN A 206 15.38 -4.86 14.53
C GLN A 206 14.67 -3.56 14.16
N VAL A 207 13.38 -3.60 13.81
CA VAL A 207 12.57 -2.40 13.55
C VAL A 207 12.55 -1.46 14.76
N LYS A 208 12.40 -2.03 15.97
CA LYS A 208 12.43 -1.25 17.22
C LYS A 208 13.80 -0.61 17.44
N ALA A 209 14.88 -1.37 17.25
CA ALA A 209 16.25 -0.88 17.38
C ALA A 209 16.58 0.22 16.35
N ASP A 210 16.21 0.04 15.09
CA ASP A 210 16.45 1.02 14.03
C ASP A 210 15.66 2.32 14.26
N LYS A 211 14.43 2.24 14.77
CA LYS A 211 13.66 3.42 15.18
C LYS A 211 14.33 4.17 16.34
N ALA A 212 14.85 3.45 17.34
CA ALA A 212 15.58 4.06 18.44
C ALA A 212 16.85 4.77 17.93
N ARG A 213 17.60 4.12 17.04
CA ARG A 213 18.78 4.71 16.38
C ARG A 213 18.43 5.93 15.51
N GLN A 214 17.30 5.90 14.82
CA GLN A 214 16.81 7.05 14.03
C GLN A 214 16.49 8.25 14.92
N ASN A 215 15.87 8.01 16.08
CA ASN A 215 15.59 9.07 17.05
C ASN A 215 16.89 9.65 17.64
N GLU A 216 17.82 8.79 18.06
CA GLU A 216 19.13 9.19 18.59
C GLU A 216 19.94 10.01 17.58
N LEU A 217 19.90 9.62 16.30
CA LEU A 217 20.50 10.38 15.20
C LEU A 217 19.91 11.78 15.09
N GLY A 218 18.58 11.92 15.22
CA GLY A 218 17.89 13.21 15.23
C GLY A 218 18.31 14.10 16.39
N GLU A 219 18.39 13.54 17.61
CA GLU A 219 18.84 14.28 18.79
C GLU A 219 20.32 14.68 18.71
N SER A 220 21.16 13.83 18.13
CA SER A 220 22.59 14.08 17.96
C SER A 220 22.83 15.21 16.95
N TYR A 221 22.08 15.22 15.84
CA TYR A 221 22.10 16.30 14.87
C TYR A 221 21.62 17.64 15.48
N ALA A 222 20.60 17.61 16.34
CA ALA A 222 20.11 18.81 17.00
C ALA A 222 21.11 19.41 18.01
N ARG A 223 21.95 18.58 18.61
CA ARG A 223 22.90 18.97 19.68
C ARG A 223 24.31 19.29 19.19
N SER A 224 24.74 18.78 18.03
CA SER A 224 26.12 18.92 17.55
C SER A 224 26.22 19.72 16.25
N PRO A 225 27.05 20.78 16.19
CA PRO A 225 27.35 21.50 14.96
C PRO A 225 28.29 20.71 14.02
N GLU A 226 28.87 19.59 14.47
CA GLU A 226 29.85 18.81 13.72
C GLU A 226 29.20 17.82 12.73
N LEU A 227 27.93 17.47 12.94
CA LEU A 227 27.22 16.55 12.05
C LEU A 227 26.67 17.30 10.83
N SER A 228 27.24 17.03 9.66
CA SER A 228 26.74 17.63 8.41
C SER A 228 25.30 17.19 8.09
N LEU A 229 24.51 18.11 7.54
CA LEU A 229 23.13 17.83 7.11
C LEU A 229 23.05 16.74 6.04
N SER A 230 24.06 16.61 5.18
CA SER A 230 24.14 15.56 4.16
C SER A 230 24.33 14.17 4.80
N ALA A 231 25.22 14.05 5.78
CA ALA A 231 25.44 12.79 6.52
C ALA A 231 24.18 12.37 7.28
N PHE A 232 23.53 13.31 7.97
CA PHE A 232 22.24 13.06 8.64
C PHE A 232 21.19 12.51 7.66
N ARG A 233 20.97 13.20 6.53
CA ARG A 233 19.97 12.80 5.53
C ARG A 233 20.26 11.43 4.92
N ALA A 234 21.54 11.09 4.71
CA ALA A 234 21.93 9.79 4.17
C ALA A 234 21.61 8.66 5.17
N ALA A 235 22.00 8.83 6.44
CA ALA A 235 21.74 7.86 7.50
C ALA A 235 20.24 7.70 7.79
N ASP A 236 19.49 8.81 7.86
CA ASP A 236 18.04 8.83 8.07
C ASP A 236 17.30 8.11 6.94
N LYS A 237 17.70 8.35 5.68
CA LYS A 237 17.15 7.65 4.51
C LYS A 237 17.40 6.14 4.57
N GLN A 238 18.61 5.73 4.97
CA GLN A 238 18.96 4.31 5.11
C GLN A 238 18.13 3.64 6.21
N LEU A 239 18.04 4.24 7.40
CA LEU A 239 17.23 3.72 8.51
C LEU A 239 15.75 3.65 8.14
N THR A 240 15.21 4.69 7.50
CA THR A 240 13.82 4.70 7.01
C THR A 240 13.56 3.55 6.04
N HIS A 241 14.51 3.27 5.14
CA HIS A 241 14.40 2.15 4.22
C HIS A 241 14.41 0.80 4.95
N GLN A 242 15.35 0.59 5.88
CA GLN A 242 15.47 -0.65 6.65
C GLN A 242 14.24 -0.91 7.54
N ILE A 243 13.77 0.11 8.26
CA ILE A 243 12.55 0.06 9.08
C ILE A 243 11.37 -0.38 8.23
N ARG A 244 11.18 0.26 7.06
CA ARG A 244 10.07 -0.07 6.16
C ARG A 244 10.19 -1.50 5.64
N LYS A 245 11.37 -1.92 5.17
CA LYS A 245 11.62 -3.27 4.64
C LYS A 245 11.34 -4.33 5.70
N ASN A 246 11.93 -4.20 6.89
CA ASN A 246 11.78 -5.18 7.96
C ASN A 246 10.37 -5.21 8.54
N ALA A 247 9.69 -4.05 8.65
CA ALA A 247 8.31 -4.01 9.13
C ALA A 247 7.33 -4.68 8.16
N VAL A 248 7.54 -4.52 6.86
CA VAL A 248 6.76 -5.20 5.82
C VAL A 248 6.99 -6.70 5.88
N GLN A 249 8.24 -7.14 5.95
CA GLN A 249 8.60 -8.56 6.04
C GLN A 249 8.06 -9.21 7.33
N ALA A 250 8.22 -8.57 8.49
CA ALA A 250 7.72 -9.07 9.76
C ALA A 250 6.20 -9.30 9.71
N ARG A 251 5.45 -8.31 9.21
CA ARG A 251 3.99 -8.42 9.05
C ARG A 251 3.60 -9.53 8.07
N PHE A 252 4.37 -9.74 7.02
CA PHE A 252 4.14 -10.83 6.08
C PHE A 252 4.27 -12.18 6.79
N LEU A 253 5.38 -12.40 7.49
CA LEU A 253 5.67 -13.65 8.21
C LEU A 253 4.68 -13.91 9.37
N GLU A 254 4.28 -12.87 10.12
CA GLU A 254 3.30 -12.96 11.22
C GLU A 254 1.97 -13.60 10.81
N GLN A 255 1.62 -13.63 9.52
CA GLN A 255 0.41 -14.29 9.03
C GLN A 255 0.34 -15.77 9.42
N VAL A 256 1.49 -16.44 9.59
CA VAL A 256 1.53 -17.86 10.00
C VAL A 256 0.94 -18.09 11.40
N GLN A 257 0.78 -17.05 12.22
CA GLN A 257 0.13 -17.18 13.54
C GLN A 257 -1.30 -17.75 13.44
N HIS A 258 -1.96 -17.52 12.30
CA HIS A 258 -3.33 -17.95 12.02
C HIS A 258 -3.43 -19.35 11.39
N VAL A 259 -2.31 -20.03 11.17
CA VAL A 259 -2.28 -21.42 10.71
C VAL A 259 -2.85 -22.31 11.81
N PRO A 260 -3.77 -23.24 11.49
CA PRO A 260 -4.27 -24.21 12.47
C PRO A 260 -3.12 -25.11 12.93
N VAL A 261 -2.97 -25.26 14.24
CA VAL A 261 -1.97 -26.15 14.85
C VAL A 261 -2.66 -27.45 15.27
N GLY A 262 -2.07 -28.58 14.91
CA GLY A 262 -2.63 -29.92 15.17
C GLY A 262 -3.15 -30.61 13.91
N ASP A 263 -3.72 -31.79 14.10
CA ASP A 263 -4.29 -32.57 13.00
C ASP A 263 -5.53 -31.87 12.44
N VAL A 264 -5.62 -31.77 11.10
CA VAL A 264 -6.75 -31.20 10.38
C VAL A 264 -7.38 -32.33 9.56
N PRO A 265 -8.38 -33.06 10.12
CA PRO A 265 -8.86 -34.32 9.54
C PRO A 265 -9.47 -34.18 8.13
N ASP A 266 -9.99 -32.99 7.80
CA ASP A 266 -10.54 -32.67 6.49
C ASP A 266 -10.03 -31.29 6.03
N LEU A 267 -8.85 -31.30 5.43
CA LEU A 267 -8.16 -30.10 4.98
C LEU A 267 -8.93 -29.33 3.89
N VAL A 268 -9.64 -30.04 3.01
CA VAL A 268 -10.42 -29.43 1.92
C VAL A 268 -11.64 -28.70 2.47
N ARG A 269 -12.39 -29.35 3.38
CA ARG A 269 -13.52 -28.70 4.06
C ARG A 269 -13.05 -27.55 4.93
N TRP A 270 -11.93 -27.71 5.64
CA TRP A 270 -11.32 -26.62 6.40
C TRP A 270 -11.02 -25.43 5.49
N TRP A 271 -10.32 -25.64 4.37
CA TRP A 271 -9.96 -24.57 3.44
C TRP A 271 -11.18 -23.83 2.88
N LYS A 272 -12.29 -24.54 2.62
CA LYS A 272 -13.52 -23.91 2.13
C LYS A 272 -14.10 -22.90 3.11
N HIS A 273 -14.03 -23.19 4.41
CA HIS A 273 -14.69 -22.42 5.47
C HIS A 273 -13.75 -21.60 6.36
N ALA A 274 -12.43 -21.79 6.24
CA ALA A 274 -11.45 -21.09 7.06
C ALA A 274 -11.50 -19.57 6.82
N PRO A 275 -11.20 -18.76 7.86
CA PRO A 275 -10.99 -17.33 7.68
C PRO A 275 -9.89 -17.03 6.66
N LEU A 276 -10.01 -15.93 5.91
CA LEU A 276 -9.02 -15.52 4.91
C LEU A 276 -7.60 -15.44 5.49
N ALA A 277 -7.46 -14.89 6.70
CA ALA A 277 -6.18 -14.77 7.38
C ALA A 277 -5.51 -16.13 7.64
N SER A 278 -6.28 -17.17 7.94
CA SER A 278 -5.76 -18.53 8.12
C SER A 278 -5.29 -19.15 6.80
N LYS A 279 -6.04 -18.94 5.71
CA LYS A 279 -5.62 -19.39 4.37
C LYS A 279 -4.35 -18.67 3.93
N GLN A 280 -4.27 -17.37 4.15
CA GLN A 280 -3.08 -16.55 3.90
C GLN A 280 -1.88 -17.02 4.73
N GLY A 281 -2.08 -17.31 6.02
CA GLY A 281 -1.05 -17.89 6.88
C GLY A 281 -0.51 -19.21 6.34
N VAL A 282 -1.39 -20.09 5.84
CA VAL A 282 -0.97 -21.35 5.19
C VAL A 282 -0.15 -21.09 3.93
N LEU A 283 -0.52 -20.11 3.10
CA LEU A 283 0.29 -19.74 1.93
C LEU A 283 1.67 -19.22 2.34
N THR A 284 1.73 -18.34 3.34
CA THR A 284 2.99 -17.78 3.86
C THR A 284 3.90 -18.87 4.44
N LEU A 285 3.32 -19.88 5.10
CA LEU A 285 4.04 -21.02 5.67
C LEU A 285 4.63 -21.94 4.59
N THR A 286 3.88 -22.18 3.51
CA THR A 286 4.21 -23.21 2.50
C THR A 286 5.01 -22.67 1.32
N LEU A 287 4.78 -21.42 0.92
CA LEU A 287 5.37 -20.84 -0.27
C LEU A 287 6.37 -19.75 0.10
N GLU A 288 7.50 -19.77 -0.59
CA GLU A 288 8.51 -18.71 -0.55
C GLU A 288 8.13 -17.61 -1.55
N ARG A 289 7.69 -18.01 -2.74
CA ARG A 289 7.36 -17.10 -3.85
C ARG A 289 6.43 -17.77 -4.87
N ILE A 290 5.60 -16.96 -5.52
CA ILE A 290 4.73 -17.36 -6.63
C ILE A 290 5.01 -16.47 -7.84
N THR A 291 5.54 -17.04 -8.90
CA THR A 291 5.86 -16.29 -10.13
C THR A 291 4.76 -16.44 -11.16
N VAL A 292 4.20 -15.31 -11.59
CA VAL A 292 3.12 -15.25 -12.59
C VAL A 292 3.70 -14.80 -13.93
N TYR A 293 3.63 -15.65 -14.94
CA TYR A 293 4.09 -15.40 -16.31
C TYR A 293 2.98 -14.79 -17.18
N PRO A 294 3.24 -14.32 -18.41
CA PRO A 294 2.23 -13.92 -19.42
C PRO A 294 1.32 -15.05 -19.85
N ALA A 295 0.17 -14.71 -20.45
CA ALA A 295 -0.82 -15.71 -20.81
C ALA A 295 -0.46 -16.20 -22.20
N ALA A 296 -0.56 -17.50 -22.45
CA ALA A 296 -0.28 -18.06 -23.77
C ALA A 296 -1.08 -17.37 -24.89
N ALA A 297 -2.33 -16.96 -24.57
CA ALA A 297 -3.18 -16.19 -25.47
C ALA A 297 -4.06 -15.18 -24.71
N ARG A 298 -4.50 -14.15 -25.42
CA ARG A 298 -5.47 -13.17 -24.91
C ARG A 298 -6.79 -13.87 -24.58
N GLY A 299 -7.29 -13.68 -23.36
CA GLY A 299 -8.54 -14.30 -22.92
C GLY A 299 -8.41 -15.75 -22.46
N SER A 300 -7.20 -16.30 -22.36
CA SER A 300 -7.00 -17.63 -21.75
C SER A 300 -7.59 -17.68 -20.35
N ARG A 301 -8.28 -18.78 -20.07
CA ARG A 301 -8.88 -19.12 -18.78
C ARG A 301 -8.13 -20.25 -18.06
N THR A 302 -7.02 -20.71 -18.62
CA THR A 302 -6.20 -21.76 -18.01
C THR A 302 -5.13 -21.14 -17.10
N VAL A 303 -4.88 -21.81 -15.98
CA VAL A 303 -3.75 -21.57 -15.09
C VAL A 303 -3.06 -22.91 -14.93
N ASP A 304 -1.81 -22.98 -15.39
CA ASP A 304 -0.97 -24.19 -15.44
C ASP A 304 0.48 -23.85 -15.05
N GLY A 305 1.36 -24.85 -15.08
CA GLY A 305 2.75 -24.72 -14.63
C GLY A 305 3.59 -23.72 -15.43
N ASP A 306 3.26 -23.49 -16.71
CA ASP A 306 3.94 -22.48 -17.55
C ASP A 306 3.51 -21.06 -17.18
N ARG A 307 2.29 -20.94 -16.64
CA ARG A 307 1.67 -19.66 -16.28
C ARG A 307 1.96 -19.25 -14.85
N VAL A 308 2.02 -20.20 -13.92
CA VAL A 308 2.26 -19.99 -12.49
C VAL A 308 3.28 -20.99 -11.97
N ALA A 309 4.45 -20.47 -11.56
CA ALA A 309 5.47 -21.26 -10.89
C ALA A 309 5.40 -21.03 -9.37
N LEU A 310 5.38 -22.13 -8.61
CA LEU A 310 5.37 -22.13 -7.14
C LEU A 310 6.78 -22.47 -6.63
N THR A 311 7.38 -21.56 -5.87
CA THR A 311 8.62 -21.82 -5.12
C THR A 311 8.24 -22.16 -3.68
N TRP A 312 8.45 -23.41 -3.30
CA TRP A 312 8.11 -23.95 -1.99
C TRP A 312 9.17 -23.63 -0.94
N ARG A 313 8.75 -23.34 0.29
CA ARG A 313 9.67 -23.25 1.42
C ARG A 313 10.21 -24.63 1.73
N LYS A 314 11.52 -24.70 2.00
CA LYS A 314 12.20 -25.93 2.38
C LYS A 314 12.12 -26.12 3.89
N TRP A 315 11.43 -27.16 4.34
CA TRP A 315 11.20 -27.41 5.76
C TRP A 315 12.21 -28.40 6.36
N ASN A 316 12.80 -29.28 5.55
CA ASN A 316 13.74 -30.31 6.00
C ASN A 316 15.21 -29.88 5.83
N PRO A 317 16.10 -30.09 6.82
CA PRO A 317 17.56 -29.93 6.66
C PRO A 317 18.13 -30.59 5.41
N SER A 318 17.69 -31.81 5.04
CA SER A 318 18.20 -32.53 3.86
C SER A 318 17.84 -31.86 2.52
N GLN A 319 16.82 -31.00 2.49
CA GLN A 319 16.43 -30.22 1.31
C GLN A 319 17.23 -28.90 1.20
N ARG A 320 17.90 -28.45 2.27
CA ARG A 320 18.70 -27.22 2.28
C ARG A 320 20.04 -27.41 1.54
N ASP A 321 20.67 -28.57 1.66
CA ASP A 321 22.03 -28.84 1.13
C ASP A 321 22.09 -29.13 -0.37
N THR A 322 21.00 -29.57 -1.01
CA THR A 322 20.99 -29.89 -2.45
C THR A 322 21.08 -28.67 -3.38
N ALA A 323 21.01 -27.44 -2.85
CA ALA A 323 21.12 -26.21 -3.63
C ALA A 323 22.56 -25.63 -3.70
N VAL A 324 23.49 -26.10 -2.87
CA VAL A 324 24.86 -25.55 -2.82
C VAL A 324 25.79 -26.22 -3.84
N THR A 325 25.42 -27.38 -4.38
CA THR A 325 26.28 -28.18 -5.28
C THR A 325 25.88 -28.16 -6.76
N ALA A 326 24.90 -27.35 -7.14
CA ALA A 326 24.53 -27.12 -8.54
C ALA A 326 24.78 -25.66 -8.92
N GLY A 327 26.06 -25.30 -9.01
CA GLY A 327 26.57 -24.03 -9.53
C GLY A 327 27.85 -24.26 -10.30
#